data_AF-A0A656JK77-F1
#
_entry.id   AF-A0A656JK77-F1
#
_cell.length_a   1.000
_cell.length_b   1.000
_cell.length_c   1.000
_cell.angle_alpha   90.00
_cell.angle_beta   90.00
_cell.angle_gamma   90.00
#
_symmetry.space_group_name_H-M   'P 1'
#
loop_
_entity.id
_entity.type
_entity.pdbx_description
1 polymer ?
#
loop_
_entity_poly.entity_id
_entity_poly.type
_entity_poly.pdbx_seq_one_letter_code
_entity_poly.pdbx_strand_id
1 'polypeptide(L)'
;MQVQQNIHRHGQAERDYQDALCLAAGRRVLPPCCKTLHISMFFDGTGNNLNNDLYAPGTPHPTNIARLFRATIGDGHAGGTAHRGEASRLTDAPGTGYGQYFKYYMPGVGTPFAEVGDLDYSTVGLAGAWFGEERINWGLLMLVDALRRTLGLPRLDNTSLLAAVQAMGTWPGLGFVNGQANRAAVFSKQLKAIEQPLRFALTQPGHGTPRLLGLKLYVYGFSRGAAAARAFVCWLNELMRYQPFL
;
A
#
# COMPACT_ATOMS: atom_id res chain seq x y z
N MET A 1 23.53 -2.54 -18.10
CA MET A 1 22.43 -1.91 -18.86
C MET A 1 21.04 -2.06 -18.22
N GLN A 2 20.56 -3.26 -17.88
CA GLN A 2 19.18 -3.45 -17.35
C GLN A 2 18.88 -2.68 -16.06
N VAL A 3 19.80 -2.67 -15.08
CA VAL A 3 19.62 -1.93 -13.82
C VAL A 3 19.51 -0.42 -14.03
N GLN A 4 20.37 0.14 -14.89
CA GLN A 4 20.34 1.57 -15.22
C GLN A 4 19.05 1.96 -15.93
N GLN A 5 18.55 1.12 -16.84
CA GLN A 5 17.26 1.35 -17.49
C GLN A 5 16.10 1.33 -16.48
N ASN A 6 16.15 0.44 -15.48
CA ASN A 6 15.14 0.44 -14.42
C ASN A 6 15.19 1.74 -13.61
N ILE A 7 16.36 2.12 -13.09
CA ILE A 7 16.55 3.38 -12.34
C ILE A 7 16.07 4.57 -13.17
N HIS A 8 16.39 4.59 -14.47
CA HIS A 8 15.90 5.61 -15.38
C HIS A 8 14.36 5.64 -15.36
N ARG A 9 13.66 4.53 -15.60
CA ARG A 9 12.18 4.49 -15.59
C ARG A 9 11.56 4.96 -14.27
N HIS A 10 12.18 4.66 -13.13
CA HIS A 10 11.70 5.14 -11.84
C HIS A 10 11.69 6.67 -11.78
N GLY A 11 12.82 7.31 -12.12
CA GLY A 11 12.98 8.77 -12.11
C GLY A 11 12.38 9.55 -13.28
N GLN A 12 11.49 8.93 -14.07
CA GLN A 12 10.92 9.57 -15.26
C GLN A 12 10.10 10.81 -14.93
N ALA A 13 9.28 10.77 -13.88
CA ALA A 13 8.39 11.88 -13.55
C ALA A 13 9.17 13.12 -13.06
N GLU A 14 10.27 12.91 -12.33
CA GLU A 14 11.19 13.96 -11.89
C GLU A 14 11.89 14.63 -13.06
N ARG A 15 12.30 13.83 -14.07
CA ARG A 15 12.89 14.36 -15.29
C ARG A 15 11.87 15.10 -16.15
N ASP A 16 10.68 14.54 -16.34
CA ASP A 16 9.60 15.21 -17.07
C ASP A 16 9.25 16.55 -16.41
N TYR A 17 9.23 16.60 -15.07
CA TYR A 17 9.02 17.83 -14.32
C TYR A 17 10.17 18.83 -14.51
N GLN A 18 11.44 18.38 -14.47
CA GLN A 18 12.59 19.23 -14.78
C GLN A 18 12.51 19.79 -16.20
N ASP A 19 12.16 18.96 -17.18
CA ASP A 19 12.05 19.35 -18.59
C ASP A 19 10.95 20.40 -18.77
N ALA A 20 9.80 20.22 -18.12
CA ALA A 20 8.72 21.23 -18.11
C ALA A 20 9.19 22.58 -17.52
N LEU A 21 9.99 22.56 -16.43
CA LEU A 21 10.58 23.78 -15.87
C LEU A 21 11.62 24.41 -16.81
N CYS A 22 12.43 23.60 -17.49
CA CYS A 22 13.41 24.11 -18.46
C CYS A 22 12.72 24.81 -19.63
N LEU A 23 11.64 24.22 -20.16
CA LEU A 23 10.82 24.79 -21.22
C LEU A 23 10.19 26.12 -20.77
N ALA A 24 9.61 26.16 -19.57
CA ALA A 24 9.02 27.38 -19.02
C ALA A 24 10.04 28.50 -18.79
N ALA A 25 11.29 28.15 -18.43
CA ALA A 25 12.36 29.11 -18.19
C ALA A 25 13.16 29.52 -19.44
N GLY A 26 12.94 28.86 -20.59
CA GLY A 26 13.71 29.06 -21.81
C GLY A 26 15.19 28.67 -21.69
N ARG A 27 15.56 27.92 -20.66
CA ARG A 27 16.95 27.49 -20.38
C ARG A 27 16.97 26.24 -19.52
N ARG A 28 18.09 25.52 -19.52
CA ARG A 28 18.29 24.40 -18.59
C ARG A 28 18.30 24.90 -17.14
N VAL A 29 17.42 24.36 -16.31
CA VAL A 29 17.41 24.59 -14.86
C VAL A 29 18.05 23.42 -14.11
N LEU A 30 18.48 23.67 -12.88
CA LEU A 30 18.95 22.61 -11.99
C LEU A 30 17.80 21.63 -11.69
N PRO A 31 18.10 20.33 -11.45
CA PRO A 31 17.08 19.38 -11.04
C PRO A 31 16.32 19.88 -9.81
N PRO A 32 14.98 20.01 -9.88
CA PRO A 32 14.20 20.49 -8.75
C PRO A 32 14.19 19.46 -7.62
N CYS A 33 14.11 19.92 -6.38
CA CYS A 33 13.92 19.03 -5.22
C CYS A 33 12.49 18.46 -5.25
N CYS A 34 12.34 17.27 -5.81
CA CYS A 34 11.06 16.59 -6.00
C CYS A 34 11.22 15.07 -5.89
N LYS A 35 10.11 14.38 -5.68
CA LYS A 35 10.07 12.91 -5.62
C LYS A 35 8.71 12.35 -6.02
N THR A 36 8.74 11.13 -6.54
CA THR A 36 7.59 10.27 -6.80
C THR A 36 7.58 9.15 -5.78
N LEU A 37 6.40 8.81 -5.26
CA LEU A 37 6.27 7.66 -4.38
C LEU A 37 6.07 6.39 -5.21
N HIS A 38 6.78 5.34 -4.85
CA HIS A 38 6.68 4.01 -5.44
C HIS A 38 6.12 3.06 -4.38
N ILE A 39 4.88 2.61 -4.56
CA ILE A 39 4.20 1.75 -3.59
C ILE A 39 3.96 0.38 -4.21
N SER A 40 4.49 -0.66 -3.57
CA SER A 40 4.32 -2.04 -4.00
C SER A 40 3.35 -2.78 -3.07
N MET A 41 2.33 -3.43 -3.64
CA MET A 41 1.24 -4.09 -2.94
C MET A 41 1.26 -5.58 -3.29
N PHE A 42 1.33 -6.45 -2.29
CA PHE A 42 1.50 -7.90 -2.46
C PHE A 42 0.35 -8.66 -1.80
N PHE A 43 -0.59 -9.16 -2.62
CA PHE A 43 -1.75 -9.94 -2.17
C PHE A 43 -1.50 -11.44 -2.31
N ASP A 44 -1.29 -12.15 -1.21
CA ASP A 44 -0.95 -13.58 -1.28
C ASP A 44 -2.17 -14.50 -1.52
N GLY A 45 -1.90 -15.72 -1.97
CA GLY A 45 -2.92 -16.72 -2.24
C GLY A 45 -3.52 -17.33 -0.99
N THR A 46 -4.70 -17.93 -1.11
CA THR A 46 -5.39 -18.64 -0.01
C THR A 46 -4.48 -19.59 0.75
N GLY A 47 -4.54 -19.53 2.08
CA GLY A 47 -3.73 -20.39 2.97
C GLY A 47 -2.27 -19.98 3.12
N ASN A 48 -1.79 -18.95 2.42
CA ASN A 48 -0.39 -18.51 2.49
C ASN A 48 -0.24 -17.30 3.41
N ASN A 49 0.79 -17.32 4.25
CA ASN A 49 1.15 -16.24 5.14
C ASN A 49 2.67 -16.21 5.30
N LEU A 50 3.30 -15.13 4.86
CA LEU A 50 4.76 -14.95 4.85
C LEU A 50 5.44 -15.33 6.17
N ASN A 51 4.86 -14.95 7.31
CA ASN A 51 5.44 -15.22 8.63
C ASN A 51 5.38 -16.72 8.94
N ASN A 52 4.23 -17.33 8.70
CA ASN A 52 4.02 -18.75 8.92
C ASN A 52 4.86 -19.60 7.95
N ASP A 53 4.83 -19.28 6.66
CA ASP A 53 5.48 -20.06 5.61
C ASP A 53 7.02 -20.02 5.69
N LEU A 54 7.57 -19.06 6.44
CA LEU A 54 9.00 -18.94 6.73
C LEU A 54 9.42 -19.52 8.08
N TYR A 55 8.59 -19.39 9.11
CA TYR A 55 9.00 -19.67 10.50
C TYR A 55 8.18 -20.77 11.20
N ALA A 56 7.15 -21.32 10.58
CA ALA A 56 6.46 -22.49 11.09
C ALA A 56 7.39 -23.72 11.05
N PRO A 57 7.21 -24.70 11.96
CA PRO A 57 7.95 -25.95 11.90
C PRO A 57 7.76 -26.67 10.55
N GLY A 58 8.86 -27.10 9.95
CA GLY A 58 8.87 -27.79 8.65
C GLY A 58 9.72 -27.07 7.60
N THR A 59 9.60 -27.52 6.35
CA THR A 59 10.33 -26.92 5.22
C THR A 59 9.69 -25.59 4.84
N PRO A 60 10.45 -24.47 4.83
CA PRO A 60 9.92 -23.18 4.38
C PRO A 60 9.38 -23.24 2.95
N HIS A 61 8.19 -22.70 2.74
CA HIS A 61 7.47 -22.77 1.47
C HIS A 61 6.87 -21.41 1.06
N PRO A 62 7.66 -20.31 1.06
CA PRO A 62 7.14 -19.00 0.71
C PRO A 62 6.70 -18.95 -0.75
N THR A 63 5.53 -18.36 -1.00
CA THR A 63 4.99 -18.12 -2.33
C THR A 63 5.86 -17.17 -3.16
N ASN A 64 5.61 -17.09 -4.46
CA ASN A 64 6.26 -16.07 -5.29
C ASN A 64 5.89 -14.65 -4.86
N ILE A 65 4.70 -14.42 -4.30
CA ILE A 65 4.30 -13.11 -3.76
C ILE A 65 5.15 -12.74 -2.54
N ALA A 66 5.29 -13.67 -1.60
CA ALA A 66 6.17 -13.52 -0.45
C ALA A 66 7.64 -13.27 -0.87
N ARG A 67 8.14 -14.00 -1.87
CA ARG A 67 9.50 -13.82 -2.40
C ARG A 67 9.70 -12.45 -3.04
N LEU A 68 8.74 -11.99 -3.87
CA LEU A 68 8.80 -10.67 -4.49
C LEU A 68 8.73 -9.54 -3.47
N PHE A 69 7.90 -9.67 -2.43
CA PHE A 69 7.83 -8.71 -1.33
C PHE A 69 9.19 -8.57 -0.63
N ARG A 70 9.85 -9.69 -0.32
CA ARG A 70 11.18 -9.68 0.31
C ARG A 70 12.27 -9.12 -0.59
N ALA A 71 12.16 -9.31 -1.90
CA ALA A 71 13.13 -8.80 -2.87
C ALA A 71 12.91 -7.33 -3.26
N THR A 72 11.72 -6.78 -2.98
CA THR A 72 11.36 -5.40 -3.30
C THR A 72 11.93 -4.45 -2.27
N ILE A 73 12.53 -3.34 -2.71
CA ILE A 73 13.02 -2.29 -1.82
C ILE A 73 11.84 -1.53 -1.20
N GLY A 74 11.95 -1.17 0.06
CA GLY A 74 11.08 -0.15 0.61
C GLY A 74 10.84 -0.25 2.10
N ASP A 75 10.45 0.89 2.64
CA ASP A 75 9.92 1.00 3.98
C ASP A 75 8.59 0.22 4.04
N GLY A 76 8.62 -0.93 4.69
CA GLY A 76 7.57 -1.93 4.55
C GLY A 76 6.66 -2.11 5.75
N HIS A 77 5.54 -2.79 5.53
CA HIS A 77 4.73 -3.40 6.59
C HIS A 77 4.14 -4.72 6.06
N ALA A 78 4.35 -5.81 6.81
CA ALA A 78 3.79 -7.12 6.49
C ALA A 78 2.65 -7.43 7.47
N GLY A 79 1.44 -7.60 6.93
CA GLY A 79 0.27 -7.93 7.71
C GLY A 79 0.29 -9.35 8.26
N GLY A 80 -0.41 -9.59 9.38
CA GLY A 80 -0.52 -10.93 9.98
C GLY A 80 0.77 -11.41 10.64
N THR A 81 1.65 -10.47 11.01
CA THR A 81 2.96 -10.77 11.59
C THR A 81 3.02 -10.53 13.10
N ALA A 82 1.98 -9.94 13.69
CA ALA A 82 1.92 -9.50 15.08
C ALA A 82 2.15 -10.61 16.14
N HIS A 83 2.01 -11.89 15.75
CA HIS A 83 2.10 -13.03 16.67
C HIS A 83 3.53 -13.56 16.92
N ARG A 84 4.56 -13.01 16.24
CA ARG A 84 5.95 -13.50 16.35
C ARG A 84 6.97 -12.35 16.34
N GLY A 85 7.99 -12.43 17.19
CA GLY A 85 9.04 -11.39 17.30
C GLY A 85 9.95 -11.30 16.06
N GLU A 86 10.05 -12.40 15.30
CA GLU A 86 10.81 -12.50 14.05
C GLU A 86 10.19 -11.70 12.90
N ALA A 87 8.98 -11.18 13.07
CA ALA A 87 8.29 -10.28 12.13
C ALA A 87 9.16 -9.08 11.73
N SER A 88 9.97 -8.57 12.65
CA SER A 88 10.90 -7.46 12.40
C SER A 88 11.92 -7.74 11.29
N ARG A 89 12.18 -9.02 10.98
CA ARG A 89 13.10 -9.46 9.90
C ARG A 89 12.42 -9.63 8.55
N LEU A 90 11.08 -9.46 8.48
CA LEU A 90 10.31 -9.61 7.24
C LEU A 90 10.33 -8.34 6.38
N THR A 91 10.62 -7.18 6.98
CA THR A 91 10.72 -5.89 6.32
C THR A 91 12.15 -5.36 6.35
N ASP A 92 12.46 -4.43 5.45
CA ASP A 92 13.77 -3.77 5.42
C ASP A 92 13.94 -2.89 6.67
N ALA A 93 15.19 -2.54 6.98
CA ALA A 93 15.48 -1.61 8.06
C ALA A 93 14.83 -0.23 7.79
N PRO A 94 14.37 0.49 8.82
CA PRO A 94 13.80 1.83 8.66
C PRO A 94 14.72 2.76 7.85
N GLY A 95 14.17 3.43 6.83
CA GLY A 95 14.90 4.37 5.98
C GLY A 95 15.48 3.76 4.71
N THR A 96 15.43 2.43 4.53
CA THR A 96 15.85 1.75 3.30
C THR A 96 15.04 2.21 2.08
N GLY A 97 13.80 2.67 2.30
CA GLY A 97 12.95 3.22 1.25
C GLY A 97 13.29 4.64 0.80
N TYR A 98 14.26 5.32 1.42
CA TYR A 98 14.64 6.72 1.13
C TYR A 98 13.45 7.70 1.10
N GLY A 99 12.38 7.40 1.84
CA GLY A 99 11.12 8.16 1.82
C GLY A 99 10.43 8.23 0.45
N GLN A 100 10.72 7.27 -0.43
CA GLN A 100 10.19 7.15 -1.80
C GLN A 100 9.57 5.77 -2.06
N TYR A 101 10.16 4.71 -1.53
CA TYR A 101 9.75 3.33 -1.79
C TYR A 101 9.05 2.73 -0.58
N PHE A 102 7.83 2.22 -0.79
CA PHE A 102 7.03 1.54 0.23
C PHE A 102 6.57 0.17 -0.28
N LYS A 103 6.45 -0.79 0.63
CA LYS A 103 5.99 -2.14 0.31
C LYS A 103 5.04 -2.71 1.36
N TYR A 104 3.93 -3.29 0.92
CA TYR A 104 2.90 -3.82 1.82
C TYR A 104 2.55 -5.26 1.44
N TYR A 105 2.62 -6.17 2.41
CA TYR A 105 2.25 -7.57 2.23
C TYR A 105 0.94 -7.86 2.94
N MET A 106 -0.01 -8.45 2.19
CA MET A 106 -1.32 -8.86 2.66
C MET A 106 -1.36 -10.39 2.64
N PRO A 107 -1.49 -11.06 3.80
CA PRO A 107 -1.59 -12.51 3.86
C PRO A 107 -2.86 -13.01 3.17
N GLY A 108 -2.83 -14.24 2.68
CA GLY A 108 -3.95 -14.86 2.01
C GLY A 108 -5.14 -15.12 2.93
N VAL A 109 -6.34 -15.18 2.34
CA VAL A 109 -7.55 -15.61 3.07
C VAL A 109 -7.38 -17.00 3.65
N GLY A 110 -7.99 -17.25 4.82
CA GLY A 110 -7.85 -18.50 5.57
C GLY A 110 -6.55 -18.60 6.39
N THR A 111 -5.83 -17.48 6.57
CA THR A 111 -4.70 -17.37 7.49
C THR A 111 -4.90 -16.17 8.43
N PRO A 112 -4.31 -16.18 9.64
CA PRO A 112 -4.47 -15.08 10.59
C PRO A 112 -3.98 -13.75 10.02
N PHE A 113 -4.80 -12.73 10.22
CA PHE A 113 -4.54 -11.33 9.93
C PHE A 113 -5.27 -10.44 10.95
N ALA A 114 -4.69 -10.30 12.14
CA ALA A 114 -5.31 -9.60 13.27
C ALA A 114 -5.64 -8.12 12.96
N GLU A 115 -4.88 -7.46 12.10
CA GLU A 115 -5.11 -6.08 11.67
C GLU A 115 -6.44 -5.88 10.93
N VAL A 116 -7.07 -6.96 10.46
CA VAL A 116 -8.42 -6.95 9.87
C VAL A 116 -9.46 -7.74 10.69
N GLY A 117 -9.08 -8.21 11.88
CA GLY A 117 -9.95 -8.99 12.76
C GLY A 117 -10.05 -10.48 12.41
N ASP A 118 -9.21 -10.98 11.50
CA ASP A 118 -9.14 -12.40 11.15
C ASP A 118 -8.13 -13.10 12.09
N LEU A 119 -8.61 -13.71 13.17
CA LEU A 119 -7.74 -14.16 14.26
C LEU A 119 -7.21 -15.59 14.08
N ASP A 120 -7.87 -16.42 13.26
CA ASP A 120 -7.64 -17.87 13.23
C ASP A 120 -7.46 -18.42 11.81
N TYR A 121 -6.74 -19.54 11.72
CA TYR A 121 -6.80 -20.39 10.53
C TYR A 121 -8.20 -21.00 10.43
N SER A 122 -9.01 -20.52 9.48
CA SER A 122 -10.39 -20.99 9.34
C SER A 122 -10.60 -21.77 8.04
N THR A 123 -11.11 -22.99 8.17
CA THR A 123 -11.59 -23.80 7.02
C THR A 123 -12.69 -23.07 6.25
N VAL A 124 -13.50 -22.26 6.94
CA VAL A 124 -14.51 -21.39 6.35
C VAL A 124 -13.89 -20.20 5.59
N GLY A 125 -12.78 -19.61 6.05
CA GLY A 125 -12.02 -18.62 5.28
C GLY A 125 -11.33 -19.22 4.05
N LEU A 126 -10.84 -20.46 4.17
CA LEU A 126 -10.30 -21.24 3.05
C LEU A 126 -11.37 -21.64 2.02
N ALA A 127 -12.60 -21.97 2.43
CA ALA A 127 -13.66 -22.40 1.51
C ALA A 127 -14.54 -21.25 0.99
N GLY A 128 -14.93 -20.32 1.85
CA GLY A 128 -15.92 -19.26 1.58
C GLY A 128 -15.36 -17.89 1.21
N ALA A 129 -14.04 -17.72 1.16
CA ALA A 129 -13.38 -16.43 0.89
C ALA A 129 -13.76 -15.29 1.86
N TRP A 130 -14.15 -15.66 3.09
CA TRP A 130 -14.37 -14.71 4.19
C TRP A 130 -13.11 -13.88 4.45
N PHE A 131 -13.28 -12.63 4.88
CA PHE A 131 -12.21 -11.65 5.09
C PHE A 131 -11.45 -11.19 3.83
N GLY A 132 -11.95 -11.50 2.63
CA GLY A 132 -11.38 -11.04 1.37
C GLY A 132 -11.55 -9.54 1.13
N GLU A 133 -12.74 -9.00 1.41
CA GLU A 133 -13.03 -7.55 1.28
C GLU A 133 -12.17 -6.74 2.25
N GLU A 134 -12.00 -7.23 3.47
CA GLU A 134 -11.29 -6.60 4.57
C GLU A 134 -9.80 -6.48 4.26
N ARG A 135 -9.21 -7.51 3.63
CA ARG A 135 -7.83 -7.47 3.11
C ARG A 135 -7.65 -6.41 2.02
N ILE A 136 -8.65 -6.24 1.15
CA ILE A 136 -8.63 -5.21 0.10
C ILE A 136 -8.78 -3.82 0.71
N ASN A 137 -9.71 -3.63 1.65
CA ASN A 137 -9.92 -2.38 2.38
C ASN A 137 -8.67 -1.96 3.16
N TRP A 138 -8.03 -2.92 3.84
CA TRP A 138 -6.75 -2.70 4.49
C TRP A 138 -5.67 -2.27 3.50
N GLY A 139 -5.60 -2.92 2.33
CA GLY A 139 -4.71 -2.52 1.24
C GLY A 139 -4.93 -1.08 0.76
N LEU A 140 -6.19 -0.62 0.67
CA LEU A 140 -6.50 0.78 0.36
C LEU A 140 -5.96 1.72 1.45
N LEU A 141 -6.14 1.37 2.73
CA LEU A 141 -5.64 2.18 3.84
C LEU A 141 -4.10 2.23 3.91
N MET A 142 -3.39 1.24 3.37
CA MET A 142 -1.92 1.30 3.25
C MET A 142 -1.42 2.37 2.28
N LEU A 143 -2.24 2.80 1.31
CA LEU A 143 -1.92 3.99 0.50
C LEU A 143 -1.90 5.26 1.38
N VAL A 144 -2.86 5.37 2.30
CA VAL A 144 -2.90 6.46 3.28
C VAL A 144 -1.72 6.35 4.24
N ASP A 145 -1.35 5.14 4.67
CA ASP A 145 -0.16 4.92 5.51
C ASP A 145 1.12 5.43 4.82
N ALA A 146 1.33 5.07 3.54
CA ALA A 146 2.47 5.56 2.76
C ALA A 146 2.51 7.09 2.67
N LEU A 147 1.35 7.73 2.47
CA LEU A 147 1.23 9.19 2.45
C LEU A 147 1.54 9.79 3.84
N ARG A 148 0.97 9.25 4.92
CA ARG A 148 1.26 9.69 6.29
C ARG A 148 2.75 9.62 6.60
N ARG A 149 3.39 8.48 6.30
CA ARG A 149 4.83 8.28 6.49
C ARG A 149 5.65 9.28 5.67
N THR A 150 5.25 9.52 4.42
CA THR A 150 5.89 10.53 3.55
C THR A 150 5.83 11.94 4.14
N LEU A 151 4.72 12.26 4.81
CA LEU A 151 4.47 13.55 5.47
C LEU A 151 5.03 13.63 6.90
N GLY A 152 5.74 12.60 7.37
CA GLY A 152 6.25 12.55 8.75
C GLY A 152 5.14 12.42 9.81
N LEU A 153 3.94 12.00 9.41
CA LEU A 153 2.80 11.80 10.30
C LEU A 153 2.79 10.38 10.85
N PRO A 154 2.26 10.17 12.07
CA PRO A 154 2.09 8.84 12.61
C PRO A 154 1.12 8.00 11.76
N ARG A 155 1.46 6.72 11.64
CA ARG A 155 0.57 5.65 11.18
C ARG A 155 -0.69 5.58 12.06
N LEU A 156 -1.80 5.14 11.49
CA LEU A 156 -2.98 4.76 12.28
C LEU A 156 -2.64 3.58 13.20
N ASP A 157 -2.97 3.69 14.47
CA ASP A 157 -2.86 2.56 15.40
C ASP A 157 -3.76 1.38 14.95
N ASN A 158 -3.48 0.18 15.45
CA ASN A 158 -4.18 -1.04 15.04
C ASN A 158 -5.69 -0.97 15.29
N THR A 159 -6.12 -0.32 16.38
CA THR A 159 -7.54 -0.20 16.73
C THR A 159 -8.27 0.71 15.74
N SER A 160 -7.68 1.88 15.46
CA SER A 160 -8.19 2.84 14.47
C SER A 160 -8.21 2.26 13.05
N LEU A 161 -7.16 1.49 12.70
CA LEU A 161 -7.06 0.82 11.40
C LEU A 161 -8.14 -0.27 11.24
N LEU A 162 -8.32 -1.13 12.26
CA LEU A 162 -9.36 -2.15 12.27
C LEU A 162 -10.76 -1.53 12.16
N ALA A 163 -11.04 -0.48 12.94
CA ALA A 163 -12.32 0.23 12.88
C ALA A 163 -12.57 0.84 11.49
N ALA A 164 -11.54 1.37 10.84
CA ALA A 164 -11.65 1.87 9.47
C ALA A 164 -11.92 0.75 8.45
N VAL A 165 -11.23 -0.40 8.57
CA VAL A 165 -11.48 -1.57 7.71
C VAL A 165 -12.92 -2.06 7.86
N GLN A 166 -13.42 -2.17 9.09
CA GLN A 166 -14.80 -2.58 9.36
C GLN A 166 -15.83 -1.58 8.82
N ALA A 167 -15.56 -0.27 8.97
CA ALA A 167 -16.43 0.77 8.44
C ALA A 167 -16.46 0.84 6.90
N MET A 168 -15.42 0.33 6.23
CA MET A 168 -15.38 0.17 4.77
C MET A 168 -16.10 -1.08 4.28
N GLY A 169 -16.34 -2.04 5.17
CA GLY A 169 -16.94 -3.33 4.85
C GLY A 169 -18.43 -3.24 4.51
N THR A 170 -18.92 -4.35 3.96
CA THR A 170 -20.33 -4.58 3.70
C THR A 170 -20.90 -5.64 4.64
N TRP A 171 -22.22 -5.68 4.76
CA TRP A 171 -22.87 -6.73 5.54
C TRP A 171 -22.80 -8.06 4.78
N PRO A 172 -22.48 -9.19 5.44
CA PRO A 172 -22.46 -10.51 4.80
C PRO A 172 -23.79 -10.81 4.09
N GLY A 173 -23.74 -11.14 2.80
CA GLY A 173 -24.93 -11.38 1.98
C GLY A 173 -25.53 -10.15 1.29
N LEU A 174 -25.04 -8.94 1.61
CA LEU A 174 -25.40 -7.67 0.98
C LEU A 174 -24.17 -6.95 0.38
N GLY A 175 -23.16 -7.72 -0.07
CA GLY A 175 -21.87 -7.18 -0.52
C GLY A 175 -21.92 -6.17 -1.69
N PHE A 176 -23.05 -6.10 -2.38
CA PHE A 176 -23.34 -5.17 -3.47
C PHE A 176 -24.01 -3.87 -2.98
N VAL A 177 -24.46 -3.81 -1.73
CA VAL A 177 -25.16 -2.66 -1.16
C VAL A 177 -24.17 -1.82 -0.35
N ASN A 178 -24.08 -0.53 -0.69
CA ASN A 178 -23.33 0.51 0.04
C ASN A 178 -21.79 0.34 0.14
N GLY A 179 -21.18 -0.77 -0.29
CA GLY A 179 -19.73 -0.98 -0.17
C GLY A 179 -18.90 0.14 -0.81
N GLN A 180 -19.28 0.59 -2.00
CA GLN A 180 -18.63 1.72 -2.68
C GLN A 180 -18.73 3.01 -1.85
N ALA A 181 -19.93 3.33 -1.34
CA ALA A 181 -20.18 4.53 -0.55
C ALA A 181 -19.43 4.51 0.78
N ASN A 182 -19.43 3.36 1.47
CA ASN A 182 -18.69 3.14 2.71
C ASN A 182 -17.18 3.35 2.52
N ARG A 183 -16.61 2.70 1.49
CA ARG A 183 -15.20 2.88 1.12
C ARG A 183 -14.89 4.34 0.80
N ALA A 184 -15.72 5.00 -0.01
CA ALA A 184 -15.53 6.40 -0.36
C ALA A 184 -15.56 7.33 0.86
N ALA A 185 -16.51 7.13 1.77
CA ALA A 185 -16.64 7.92 2.98
C ALA A 185 -15.41 7.78 3.90
N VAL A 186 -14.99 6.54 4.19
CA VAL A 186 -13.85 6.28 5.07
C VAL A 186 -12.54 6.74 4.43
N PHE A 187 -12.30 6.39 3.16
CA PHE A 187 -11.07 6.76 2.46
C PHE A 187 -10.94 8.28 2.34
N SER A 188 -12.02 8.97 1.98
CA SER A 188 -12.04 10.45 1.93
C SER A 188 -11.81 11.06 3.30
N LYS A 189 -12.41 10.52 4.37
CA LYS A 189 -12.15 10.97 5.75
C LYS A 189 -10.67 10.87 6.11
N GLN A 190 -10.02 9.76 5.73
CA GLN A 190 -8.60 9.56 6.03
C GLN A 190 -7.68 10.48 5.22
N LEU A 191 -7.99 10.73 3.94
CA LEU A 191 -7.27 11.70 3.13
C LEU A 191 -7.50 13.14 3.62
N LYS A 192 -8.72 13.49 4.01
CA LYS A 192 -9.07 14.81 4.54
C LYS A 192 -8.25 15.13 5.80
N ALA A 193 -8.04 14.13 6.66
CA ALA A 193 -7.23 14.27 7.87
C ALA A 193 -5.76 14.65 7.61
N ILE A 194 -5.26 14.42 6.38
CA ILE A 194 -3.89 14.77 5.97
C ILE A 194 -3.86 15.78 4.82
N GLU A 195 -4.99 16.38 4.47
CA GLU A 195 -5.13 17.22 3.28
C GLU A 195 -4.19 18.44 3.33
N GLN A 196 -4.13 19.14 4.46
CA GLN A 196 -3.29 20.32 4.61
C GLN A 196 -1.80 19.99 4.39
N PRO A 197 -1.16 19.06 5.12
CA PRO A 197 0.23 18.70 4.87
C PRO A 197 0.45 18.08 3.48
N LEU A 198 -0.53 17.34 2.94
CA LEU A 198 -0.45 16.80 1.58
C LEU A 198 -0.45 17.91 0.53
N ARG A 199 -1.32 18.92 0.65
CA ARG A 199 -1.36 20.09 -0.23
C ARG A 199 -0.03 20.84 -0.20
N PHE A 200 0.54 21.04 0.98
CA PHE A 200 1.87 21.62 1.10
C PHE A 200 2.92 20.77 0.36
N ALA A 201 2.92 19.45 0.53
CA ALA A 201 3.86 18.58 -0.18
C ALA A 201 3.71 18.64 -1.72
N LEU A 202 2.50 18.86 -2.25
CA LEU A 202 2.24 18.95 -3.69
C LEU A 202 2.66 20.28 -4.32
N THR A 203 2.66 21.38 -3.55
CA THR A 203 2.97 22.73 -4.07
C THR A 203 4.43 23.15 -3.89
N GLN A 204 5.22 22.39 -3.10
CA GLN A 204 6.62 22.67 -2.76
C GLN A 204 6.78 23.92 -1.86
N PRO A 205 6.68 23.79 -0.53
CA PRO A 205 6.42 24.91 0.37
C PRO A 205 7.69 25.63 0.86
N GLY A 206 8.89 25.11 0.62
CA GLY A 206 10.13 25.75 1.10
C GLY A 206 11.42 25.01 0.77
N HIS A 207 12.54 25.63 1.15
CA HIS A 207 13.88 25.06 1.00
C HIS A 207 14.00 23.75 1.79
N GLY A 208 14.43 22.67 1.14
CA GLY A 208 14.77 21.40 1.79
C GLY A 208 13.67 20.32 1.81
N THR A 209 12.42 20.64 1.47
CA THR A 209 11.35 19.63 1.36
C THR A 209 11.08 19.27 -0.11
N PRO A 210 11.14 17.98 -0.50
CA PRO A 210 10.90 17.59 -1.88
C PRO A 210 9.42 17.71 -2.25
N ARG A 211 9.13 18.33 -3.39
CA ARG A 211 7.79 18.34 -4.00
C ARG A 211 7.34 16.92 -4.31
N LEU A 212 6.15 16.54 -3.88
CA LEU A 212 5.53 15.29 -4.26
C LEU A 212 4.92 15.42 -5.66
N LEU A 213 5.39 14.61 -6.61
CA LEU A 213 4.91 14.64 -8.00
C LEU A 213 3.72 13.69 -8.23
N GLY A 214 3.67 12.60 -7.47
CA GLY A 214 2.61 11.61 -7.61
C GLY A 214 2.99 10.26 -7.02
N LEU A 215 2.17 9.25 -7.35
CA LEU A 215 2.30 7.87 -6.89
C LEU A 215 2.38 6.93 -8.09
N LYS A 216 3.30 5.95 -8.03
CA LYS A 216 3.39 4.81 -8.94
C LYS A 216 3.10 3.54 -8.15
N LEU A 217 2.08 2.80 -8.57
CA LEU A 217 1.64 1.57 -7.92
C LEU A 217 2.15 0.33 -8.66
N TYR A 218 2.66 -0.64 -7.90
CA TYR A 218 3.06 -1.96 -8.38
C TYR A 218 2.24 -3.00 -7.62
N VAL A 219 1.32 -3.68 -8.30
CA VAL A 219 0.36 -4.58 -7.63
C VAL A 219 0.61 -6.01 -8.09
N TYR A 220 0.83 -6.89 -7.14
CA TYR A 220 1.09 -8.31 -7.35
C TYR A 220 0.05 -9.13 -6.62
N GLY A 221 -0.42 -10.23 -7.22
CA GLY A 221 -1.32 -11.15 -6.54
C GLY A 221 -1.25 -12.57 -7.09
N PHE A 222 -1.54 -13.55 -6.23
CA PHE A 222 -1.57 -14.97 -6.59
C PHE A 222 -2.89 -15.63 -6.17
N SER A 223 -3.48 -16.48 -7.02
CA SER A 223 -4.75 -17.18 -6.76
C SER A 223 -5.86 -16.20 -6.31
N ARG A 224 -6.51 -16.40 -5.16
CA ARG A 224 -7.48 -15.42 -4.61
C ARG A 224 -6.85 -14.06 -4.28
N GLY A 225 -5.55 -14.00 -3.98
CA GLY A 225 -4.81 -12.75 -3.89
C GLY A 225 -4.75 -11.99 -5.22
N ALA A 226 -4.73 -12.69 -6.37
CA ALA A 226 -4.86 -12.04 -7.67
C ALA A 226 -6.27 -11.46 -7.91
N ALA A 227 -7.32 -12.15 -7.42
CA ALA A 227 -8.67 -11.60 -7.41
C ALA A 227 -8.76 -10.34 -6.52
N ALA A 228 -8.15 -10.38 -5.33
CA ALA A 228 -8.06 -9.23 -4.43
C ALA A 228 -7.29 -8.06 -5.06
N ALA A 229 -6.16 -8.32 -5.72
CA ALA A 229 -5.38 -7.33 -6.45
C ALA A 229 -6.20 -6.64 -7.56
N ARG A 230 -6.99 -7.41 -8.32
CA ARG A 230 -7.89 -6.86 -9.34
C ARG A 230 -8.99 -6.00 -8.73
N ALA A 231 -9.64 -6.49 -7.67
CA ALA A 231 -10.67 -5.73 -6.95
C ALA A 231 -10.10 -4.45 -6.34
N PHE A 232 -8.92 -4.51 -5.74
CA PHE A 232 -8.18 -3.36 -5.22
C PHE A 232 -7.99 -2.27 -6.28
N VAL A 233 -7.48 -2.62 -7.47
CA VAL A 233 -7.27 -1.64 -8.55
C VAL A 233 -8.61 -1.08 -9.05
N CYS A 234 -9.64 -1.91 -9.19
CA CYS A 234 -10.97 -1.45 -9.58
C CYS A 234 -11.56 -0.45 -8.56
N TRP A 235 -11.56 -0.80 -7.29
CA TRP A 235 -12.10 0.06 -6.23
C TRP A 235 -11.27 1.32 -6.05
N LEU A 236 -9.95 1.25 -6.19
CA LEU A 236 -9.11 2.45 -6.19
C LEU A 236 -9.49 3.38 -7.36
N ASN A 237 -9.67 2.85 -8.57
CA ASN A 237 -10.12 3.65 -9.70
C ASN A 237 -11.49 4.30 -9.45
N GLU A 238 -12.42 3.60 -8.81
CA GLU A 238 -13.70 4.18 -8.39
C GLU A 238 -13.50 5.32 -7.39
N LEU A 239 -12.70 5.11 -6.35
CA LEU A 239 -12.39 6.14 -5.34
C LEU A 239 -11.74 7.38 -5.96
N MET A 240 -10.91 7.21 -6.99
CA MET A 240 -10.23 8.32 -7.66
C MET A 240 -11.13 9.07 -8.65
N ARG A 241 -12.25 8.48 -9.12
CA ARG A 241 -13.20 9.14 -10.02
C ARG A 241 -14.05 10.20 -9.33
N TYR A 242 -14.36 10.01 -8.05
CA TYR A 242 -15.13 10.96 -7.25
C TYR A 242 -14.18 11.96 -6.59
N GLN A 243 -13.74 12.97 -7.34
CA GLN A 243 -12.97 14.08 -6.77
C GLN A 243 -13.87 15.23 -6.33
N PRO A 244 -13.73 15.66 -5.06
CA PRO A 244 -13.68 17.10 -4.78
C PRO A 244 -12.43 17.54 -3.99
N PHE A 245 -11.55 16.63 -3.60
CA PHE A 245 -10.46 16.96 -2.66
C PHE A 245 -9.11 16.46 -3.15
N LEU A 246 -8.51 17.24 -4.07
CA LEU A 246 -7.18 17.80 -3.91
C LEU A 246 -7.13 19.14 -4.65
#